data_AF-A0A6G1D598-F1
#
_entry.id   AF-A0A6G1D598-F1
#
_cell.length_a   1.000
_cell.length_b   1.000
_cell.length_c   1.000
_cell.angle_alpha   90.00
_cell.angle_beta   90.00
_cell.angle_gamma   90.00
#
_symmetry.space_group_name_H-M   'P 1'
#
loop_
_entity.id
_entity.type
_entity.pdbx_description
1 polymer ?
#
loop_
_entity_poly.entity_id
_entity_poly.type
_entity_poly.pdbx_seq_one_letter_code
_entity_poly.pdbx_strand_id
1 'polypeptide(L)'
;MAAKRAGGAKKKLRRGLWSPEEDEKLMNHIAKYGHGCWSSVPKLAGLERCGKSCRLRWINYLRPDLKRGAFSQEEEDLIIHLHSMLGNK
;
A
#
# COMPACT_ATOMS: atom_id res chain seq x y z
N MET A 1 -24.77 25.22 -0.68
CA MET A 1 -24.35 24.81 -2.05
C MET A 1 -23.52 23.54 -1.95
N ALA A 2 -24.14 22.35 -2.02
CA ALA A 2 -23.39 21.09 -2.04
C ALA A 2 -22.99 20.79 -3.49
N ALA A 3 -21.70 20.90 -3.81
CA ALA A 3 -21.19 20.54 -5.12
C ALA A 3 -21.32 19.02 -5.34
N LYS A 4 -22.26 18.63 -6.22
CA LYS A 4 -22.39 17.27 -6.74
C LYS A 4 -21.05 16.84 -7.35
N ARG A 5 -20.46 15.76 -6.82
CA ARG A 5 -19.32 15.10 -7.48
C ARG A 5 -19.80 14.51 -8.80
N ALA A 6 -19.34 15.08 -9.91
CA ALA A 6 -19.57 14.57 -11.25
C ALA A 6 -19.06 13.12 -11.34
N GLY A 7 -19.95 12.21 -11.70
CA GLY A 7 -19.62 10.83 -12.05
C GLY A 7 -18.84 10.80 -13.36
N GLY A 8 -17.53 10.95 -13.29
CA GLY A 8 -16.64 10.67 -14.40
C GLY A 8 -16.67 9.19 -14.74
N ALA A 9 -16.76 8.85 -16.02
CA ALA A 9 -16.64 7.49 -16.53
C ALA A 9 -15.49 6.76 -15.83
N LYS A 10 -15.80 5.73 -15.03
CA LYS A 10 -14.78 4.95 -14.34
C LYS A 10 -13.95 4.22 -15.40
N LYS A 11 -12.80 4.80 -15.81
CA LYS A 11 -11.74 4.05 -16.48
C LYS A 11 -11.58 2.74 -15.71
N LYS A 12 -11.70 1.61 -16.40
CA LYS A 12 -11.60 0.29 -15.76
C LYS A 12 -10.21 0.21 -15.13
N LEU A 13 -10.15 0.33 -13.80
CA LEU A 13 -8.90 0.18 -13.06
C LEU A 13 -8.35 -1.23 -13.31
N ARG A 14 -7.04 -1.34 -13.50
CA ARG A 14 -6.39 -2.63 -13.72
C ARG A 14 -6.58 -3.50 -12.49
N ARG A 15 -7.14 -4.69 -12.72
CA ARG A 15 -7.26 -5.77 -11.73
C ARG A 15 -6.25 -6.85 -12.13
N GLY A 16 -5.54 -7.42 -11.16
CA GLY A 16 -4.54 -8.45 -11.39
C GLY A 16 -3.16 -8.09 -10.86
N LEU A 17 -2.17 -8.91 -11.26
CA LEU A 17 -0.78 -8.82 -10.81
C LEU A 17 -0.17 -7.46 -11.09
N TRP A 18 0.71 -7.01 -10.20
CA TRP A 18 1.53 -5.81 -10.39
C TRP A 18 2.68 -6.15 -11.32
N SER A 19 2.89 -5.31 -12.34
CA SER A 19 4.08 -5.42 -13.19
C SER A 19 5.26 -4.68 -12.55
N PRO A 20 6.51 -5.03 -12.90
CA PRO A 20 7.70 -4.34 -12.39
C PRO A 20 7.68 -2.82 -12.66
N GLU A 21 7.12 -2.40 -13.79
CA GLU A 21 7.01 -0.98 -14.16
C GLU A 21 5.98 -0.24 -13.29
N GLU A 22 4.90 -0.93 -12.87
CA GLU A 22 3.95 -0.36 -11.91
C GLU A 22 4.60 -0.23 -10.54
N ASP A 23 5.37 -1.22 -10.11
CA ASP A 23 6.11 -1.18 -8.85
C ASP A 23 7.14 -0.05 -8.85
N GLU A 24 7.92 0.10 -9.92
CA GLU A 24 8.91 1.17 -10.06
C GLU A 24 8.27 2.56 -9.97
N LYS A 25 7.17 2.79 -10.68
CA LYS A 25 6.42 4.05 -10.59
C LYS A 25 5.95 4.35 -9.17
N LEU A 26 5.44 3.34 -8.47
CA LEU A 26 4.99 3.49 -7.09
C LEU A 26 6.16 3.79 -6.15
N MET A 27 7.27 3.05 -6.28
CA MET A 27 8.47 3.25 -5.47
C MET A 27 9.08 4.64 -5.70
N ASN A 28 9.27 5.04 -6.95
CA ASN A 28 9.83 6.35 -7.30
C ASN A 28 8.96 7.50 -6.80
N HIS A 29 7.63 7.38 -6.90
CA HIS A 29 6.73 8.39 -6.36
C HIS A 29 6.85 8.51 -4.83
N ILE A 30 6.84 7.39 -4.11
CA ILE A 30 6.91 7.40 -2.65
C ILE A 30 8.30 7.83 -2.16
N ALA A 31 9.37 7.42 -2.81
CA ALA A 31 10.73 7.85 -2.48
C ALA A 31 10.90 9.38 -2.64
N LYS A 32 10.26 9.97 -3.67
CA LYS A 32 10.39 11.40 -3.97
C LYS A 32 9.45 12.29 -3.17
N TYR A 33 8.22 11.85 -2.92
CA TYR A 33 7.16 12.70 -2.36
C TYR A 33 6.54 12.16 -1.05
N GLY A 34 6.93 10.97 -0.62
CA GLY A 34 6.22 10.21 0.41
C GLY A 34 4.89 9.65 -0.10
N HIS A 35 4.21 8.85 0.73
CA HIS A 35 2.93 8.25 0.35
C HIS A 35 1.72 9.19 0.56
N GLY A 36 1.84 10.19 1.45
CA GLY A 36 0.76 11.14 1.77
C GLY A 36 -0.61 10.46 1.90
N CYS A 37 -1.59 10.97 1.15
CA CYS A 37 -2.90 10.35 1.00
C CYS A 37 -2.92 9.30 -0.12
N TRP A 38 -3.15 8.03 0.22
CA TRP A 38 -3.20 6.93 -0.75
C TRP A 38 -4.21 7.13 -1.89
N SER A 39 -5.28 7.90 -1.69
CA SER A 39 -6.29 8.13 -2.74
C SER A 39 -5.77 8.96 -3.91
N SER A 40 -4.77 9.82 -3.70
CA SER A 40 -4.14 10.63 -4.75
C SER A 40 -2.93 9.96 -5.40
N VAL A 41 -2.26 9.04 -4.69
CA VAL A 41 -1.05 8.35 -5.16
C VAL A 41 -1.19 7.76 -6.57
N PRO A 42 -2.25 7.00 -6.93
CA PRO A 42 -2.31 6.39 -8.25
C PRO A 42 -2.28 7.42 -9.38
N LYS A 43 -3.04 8.51 -9.22
CA LYS A 43 -3.09 9.58 -10.22
C LYS A 43 -1.74 10.30 -10.33
N LEU A 44 -1.09 10.59 -9.20
CA LEU A 44 0.18 11.31 -9.16
C LEU A 44 1.38 10.46 -9.60
N ALA A 45 1.33 9.14 -9.38
CA ALA A 45 2.35 8.19 -9.81
C ALA A 45 2.13 7.68 -11.25
N GLY A 46 1.06 8.11 -11.93
CA GLY A 46 0.75 7.64 -13.29
C GLY A 46 0.37 6.16 -13.35
N LEU A 47 -0.36 5.68 -12.34
CA LEU A 47 -0.82 4.30 -12.19
C LEU A 47 -2.33 4.17 -12.45
N GLU A 48 -2.73 3.12 -13.15
CA GLU A 48 -4.14 2.78 -13.38
C GLU A 48 -4.68 1.84 -12.28
N ARG A 49 -4.32 2.12 -11.02
CA ARG A 49 -4.69 1.37 -9.82
C ARG A 49 -5.54 2.23 -8.87
N CYS A 50 -6.19 1.60 -7.89
CA CYS A 50 -6.85 2.36 -6.81
C CYS A 50 -5.88 2.61 -5.65
N GLY A 51 -6.15 3.65 -4.85
CA GLY A 51 -5.32 4.00 -3.70
C GLY A 51 -5.13 2.86 -2.69
N LYS A 52 -6.19 2.08 -2.43
CA LYS A 52 -6.12 0.88 -1.58
C LYS A 52 -5.11 -0.14 -2.13
N SER A 53 -5.09 -0.35 -3.45
CA SER A 53 -4.16 -1.28 -4.08
C SER A 53 -2.71 -0.79 -3.97
N CYS A 54 -2.46 0.50 -4.23
CA CYS A 54 -1.13 1.10 -4.03
C CYS A 54 -0.66 0.98 -2.58
N ARG A 55 -1.53 1.26 -1.60
CA ARG A 55 -1.22 1.11 -0.16
C ARG A 55 -0.79 -0.31 0.17
N LEU A 56 -1.60 -1.30 -0.20
CA LEU A 56 -1.32 -2.70 0.09
C LEU A 56 -0.05 -3.16 -0.62
N ARG A 57 0.17 -2.74 -1.87
CA ARG A 57 1.38 -3.12 -2.61
C ARG A 57 2.64 -2.58 -1.93
N TRP A 58 2.61 -1.32 -1.52
CA TRP A 58 3.74 -0.71 -0.82
C TRP A 58 4.01 -1.42 0.52
N ILE A 59 3.02 -1.46 1.41
CA ILE A 59 3.21 -1.96 2.79
C ILE A 59 3.60 -3.44 2.81
N ASN A 60 3.03 -4.26 1.94
CA ASN A 60 3.21 -5.71 2.00
C ASN A 60 4.35 -6.23 1.11
N TYR A 61 4.88 -5.42 0.18
CA TYR A 61 5.88 -5.91 -0.76
C TYR A 61 7.03 -4.94 -1.03
N LEU A 62 6.76 -3.66 -1.28
CA LEU A 62 7.80 -2.75 -1.82
C LEU A 62 8.55 -1.95 -0.76
N ARG A 63 8.02 -1.87 0.47
CA ARG A 63 8.64 -1.09 1.54
C ARG A 63 10.02 -1.69 1.90
N PRO A 64 11.11 -0.89 1.90
CA PRO A 64 12.48 -1.42 2.02
C PRO A 64 12.82 -1.99 3.40
N ASP A 65 12.14 -1.54 4.45
CA ASP A 65 12.26 -2.02 5.83
C ASP A 65 11.35 -3.22 6.14
N LEU A 66 10.65 -3.76 5.13
CA LEU A 66 9.87 -4.98 5.28
C LEU A 66 10.80 -6.20 5.35
N LYS A 67 10.97 -6.74 6.56
CA LYS A 67 11.65 -8.02 6.75
C LYS A 67 10.85 -9.16 6.09
N ARG A 68 11.54 -9.98 5.30
CA ARG A 68 10.98 -11.18 4.67
C ARG A 68 11.73 -12.40 5.19
N GLY A 69 11.01 -13.40 5.66
CA GLY A 69 11.59 -14.62 6.22
C GLY A 69 10.84 -15.09 7.45
N ALA A 70 11.41 -16.08 8.12
CA ALA A 70 10.95 -16.51 9.44
C ALA A 70 11.26 -15.45 10.50
N PHE A 71 10.45 -15.43 11.55
CA PHE A 71 10.73 -14.63 12.73
C PHE A 71 11.92 -15.22 13.50
N SER A 72 12.68 -14.38 14.20
CA SER A 72 13.62 -14.89 15.20
C SER A 72 12.87 -15.39 16.44
N GLN A 73 13.52 -16.20 17.27
CA GLN A 73 12.90 -16.70 18.50
C GLN A 73 12.43 -15.54 19.40
N GLU A 74 13.23 -14.48 19.48
CA GLU A 74 12.91 -13.29 20.27
C GLU A 74 11.69 -12.54 19.68
N GLU A 75 11.58 -12.47 18.35
CA GLU A 75 10.42 -11.88 17.68
C GLU A 75 9.16 -12.73 17.93
N GLU A 76 9.26 -14.06 17.87
CA GLU A 76 8.15 -14.97 18.16
C GLU A 76 7.67 -14.84 19.62
N ASP A 77 8.59 -14.85 20.58
CA ASP A 77 8.28 -14.72 22.00
C ASP A 77 7.58 -13.38 22.28
N LEU A 78 8.06 -12.30 21.64
CA LEU A 78 7.45 -10.98 21.75
C LEU A 78 6.05 -10.95 21.15
N ILE A 79 5.83 -11.57 19.98
CA ILE A 79 4.52 -11.67 19.34
C ILE A 79 3.53 -12.39 20.26
N ILE A 80 3.93 -13.54 20.83
CA ILE A 80 3.09 -14.33 21.74
C ILE A 80 2.75 -13.51 23.00
N HIS A 81 3.76 -12.87 23.59
CA HIS A 81 3.59 -12.05 24.78
C HIS A 81 2.63 -10.86 24.53
N LEU A 82 2.81 -10.12 23.44
CA LEU A 82 1.95 -9.00 23.09
C LEU A 82 0.52 -9.47 22.77
N HIS A 83 0.37 -10.59 22.08
CA HIS A 83 -0.94 -11.16 21.78
C HIS A 83 -1.68 -11.60 23.04
N SER A 84 -1.00 -12.19 24.04
CA SER A 84 -1.67 -12.58 25.30
C SER A 84 -2.21 -11.38 26.07
N MET A 85 -1.51 -10.24 26.01
CA MET A 85 -1.92 -9.01 26.69
C MET A 85 -2.99 -8.22 25.93
N LEU A 86 -2.94 -8.18 24.60
CA LEU A 86 -3.75 -7.26 23.79
C LEU A 86 -4.86 -7.96 22.99
N GLY A 87 -4.74 -9.27 22.74
CA GLY A 87 -5.60 -10.03 21.84
C GLY A 87 -5.48 -9.62 20.37
N ASN A 88 -6.33 -10.20 19.52
CA ASN A 88 -6.43 -9.81 18.11
C ASN A 88 -7.22 -8.50 17.97
N LYS A 89 -6.56 -7.46 17.46
CA LYS A 89 -7.15 -6.15 17.14
C LYS A 89 -6.87 -5.78 15.69
#